data_AF-A0A1H1FVF2-F1
#
_entry.id   AF-A0A1H1FVF2-F1
#
_cell.length_a   1.000
_cell.length_b   1.000
_cell.length_c   1.000
_cell.angle_alpha   90.00
_cell.angle_beta   90.00
_cell.angle_gamma   90.00
#
_symmetry.space_group_name_H-M   'P 1'
#
loop_
_entity.id
_entity.type
_entity.pdbx_description
1 polymer ?
#
loop_
_entity_poly.entity_id
_entity_poly.type
_entity_poly.pdbx_seq_one_letter_code
_entity_poly.pdbx_strand_id
1 'polypeptide(L)'
;MRFLRRSKHNIRFDKKLISPLLRISKDTHKRGYPSAGALYSVEVFCCSLSPKNTWPCPEKILHPLPHSRKFEIMQGSYDANSIKEAILPKGSKIGNPSLAIVYVMYMPKTLFKYRYRGYRLALMETGSIYMLIDLQCKHLNIKSRQWSGYTDNMLCKVIGLNPTLFFPACVQLIGG
;
A
#
# COMPACT_ATOMS: atom_id res chain seq x y z
N MET A 1 -8.23 -10.91 18.07
CA MET A 1 -9.37 -10.90 17.12
C MET A 1 -9.10 -11.93 16.01
N ARG A 2 -9.75 -13.09 16.07
CA ARG A 2 -9.60 -14.20 15.10
C ARG A 2 -10.52 -13.96 13.90
N PHE A 3 -10.03 -14.08 12.68
CA PHE A 3 -10.90 -14.21 11.49
C PHE A 3 -11.53 -15.61 11.49
N LEU A 4 -12.64 -15.76 12.22
CA LEU A 4 -13.54 -16.91 12.07
C LEU A 4 -14.28 -16.76 10.74
N ARG A 5 -14.25 -17.83 9.93
CA ARG A 5 -14.94 -18.01 8.64
C ARG A 5 -16.33 -17.36 8.65
N ARG A 6 -16.56 -16.30 7.87
CA ARG A 6 -17.91 -15.85 7.44
C ARG A 6 -17.82 -14.92 6.21
N SER A 7 -18.60 -15.29 5.19
CA SER A 7 -18.91 -14.59 3.92
C SER A 7 -17.74 -14.12 3.03
N LYS A 8 -17.48 -14.87 1.94
CA LYS A 8 -16.61 -14.46 0.84
C LYS A 8 -17.29 -13.31 0.06
N HIS A 9 -17.08 -12.07 0.47
CA HIS A 9 -17.46 -10.94 -0.38
C HIS A 9 -16.39 -10.76 -1.46
N ASN A 10 -16.80 -10.73 -2.73
CA ASN A 10 -15.92 -10.32 -3.81
C ASN A 10 -15.56 -8.84 -3.58
N ILE A 11 -14.32 -8.60 -3.13
CA ILE A 11 -13.83 -7.23 -2.92
C ILE A 11 -13.43 -6.67 -4.29
N ARG A 12 -14.13 -5.61 -4.68
CA ARG A 12 -13.82 -4.84 -5.88
C ARG A 12 -12.69 -3.86 -5.55
N PHE A 13 -11.58 -3.91 -6.28
CA PHE A 13 -10.60 -2.83 -6.21
C PHE A 13 -11.23 -1.58 -6.84
N ASP A 14 -11.58 -0.62 -5.99
CA ASP A 14 -12.24 0.61 -6.39
C ASP A 14 -11.30 1.80 -6.17
N LYS A 15 -11.28 2.75 -7.11
CA LYS A 15 -10.60 4.04 -6.92
C LYS A 15 -11.09 4.77 -5.67
N LYS A 16 -12.33 4.51 -5.22
CA LYS A 16 -12.84 5.01 -3.93
C LYS A 16 -12.03 4.54 -2.73
N LEU A 17 -11.42 3.36 -2.77
CA LEU A 17 -10.64 2.84 -1.64
C LEU A 17 -9.37 3.67 -1.40
N ILE A 18 -8.73 4.10 -2.49
CA ILE A 18 -7.45 4.82 -2.45
C ILE A 18 -7.61 6.32 -2.70
N SER A 19 -8.84 6.83 -2.81
CA SER A 19 -9.08 8.25 -3.10
C SER A 19 -8.36 9.21 -2.14
N PRO A 20 -8.14 8.90 -0.84
CA PRO A 20 -7.37 9.78 0.05
C PRO A 20 -5.89 9.94 -0.34
N LEU A 21 -5.33 8.98 -1.09
CA LEU A 21 -3.95 9.02 -1.58
C LEU A 21 -3.78 9.97 -2.77
N LEU A 22 -4.87 10.23 -3.49
CA LEU A 22 -4.88 11.03 -4.69
C LEU A 22 -5.02 12.51 -4.35
N ARG A 23 -4.78 13.35 -5.35
CA ARG A 23 -5.00 14.79 -5.29
C ARG A 23 -6.46 15.12 -4.98
N ILE A 24 -6.69 16.09 -4.10
CA ILE A 24 -8.04 16.47 -3.62
C ILE A 24 -8.89 17.01 -4.79
N SER A 25 -8.34 17.94 -5.57
CA SER A 25 -9.01 18.57 -6.72
C SER A 25 -8.08 18.68 -7.92
N LYS A 26 -8.62 19.00 -9.10
CA LYS A 26 -7.80 19.20 -10.31
C LYS A 26 -6.93 20.46 -10.25
N ASP A 27 -7.28 21.40 -9.37
CA ASP A 27 -6.67 22.74 -9.31
C ASP A 27 -5.67 22.89 -8.16
N THR A 28 -5.46 21.84 -7.36
CA THR A 28 -4.55 21.87 -6.21
C THR A 28 -3.51 20.77 -6.34
N HIS A 29 -2.34 20.94 -5.70
CA HIS A 29 -1.36 19.86 -5.52
C HIS A 29 -1.49 19.17 -4.14
N LYS A 30 -2.52 19.54 -3.37
CA LYS A 30 -2.78 19.01 -2.03
C LYS A 30 -3.29 17.57 -2.10
N ARG A 31 -2.83 16.74 -1.18
CA ARG A 31 -3.28 15.35 -0.98
C ARG A 31 -4.15 15.26 0.27
N GLY A 32 -4.83 14.13 0.46
CA GLY A 32 -5.66 13.89 1.66
C GLY A 32 -4.88 13.82 2.97
N TYR A 33 -3.55 13.72 2.92
CA TYR A 33 -2.66 13.67 4.08
C TYR A 33 -1.58 14.76 4.01
N PRO A 34 -1.10 15.24 5.17
CA PRO A 34 0.01 16.17 5.23
C PRO A 34 1.35 15.47 5.00
N SER A 35 2.32 16.19 4.44
CA SER A 35 3.72 15.76 4.34
C SER A 35 4.64 16.92 4.69
N ALA A 36 5.71 16.63 5.42
CA ALA A 36 6.66 17.63 5.86
C ALA A 36 7.35 18.29 4.66
N GLY A 37 7.25 19.62 4.58
CA GLY A 37 7.81 20.39 3.46
C GLY A 37 7.20 20.06 2.09
N ALA A 38 6.01 19.44 2.07
CA ALA A 38 5.33 18.96 0.86
C ALA A 38 6.20 18.02 0.00
N LEU A 39 7.10 17.27 0.63
CA LEU A 39 8.01 16.37 -0.06
C LEU A 39 7.29 15.12 -0.58
N TYR A 40 6.35 14.57 0.18
CA TYR A 40 5.66 13.32 -0.12
C TYR A 40 6.63 12.20 -0.47
N SER A 41 7.40 11.76 0.52
CA SER A 41 8.49 10.79 0.32
C SER A 41 8.04 9.34 0.44
N VAL A 42 6.78 9.10 0.83
CA VAL A 42 6.20 7.75 0.93
C VAL A 42 5.44 7.43 -0.36
N GLU A 43 5.91 6.41 -1.07
CA GLU A 43 5.25 5.81 -2.22
C GLU A 43 4.34 4.65 -1.77
N VAL A 44 3.29 4.37 -2.54
CA VAL A 44 2.27 3.37 -2.19
C VAL A 44 2.12 2.35 -3.31
N PHE A 45 2.12 1.07 -2.99
CA PHE A 45 1.88 0.00 -3.96
C PHE A 45 0.68 -0.85 -3.55
N CYS A 46 -0.28 -0.99 -4.45
CA CYS A 46 -1.47 -1.82 -4.27
C CYS A 46 -1.22 -3.20 -4.90
N CYS A 47 -1.33 -4.26 -4.09
CA CYS A 47 -1.02 -5.63 -4.47
C CYS A 47 -2.28 -6.52 -4.41
N SER A 48 -2.63 -7.16 -5.50
CA SER A 48 -3.67 -8.17 -5.58
C SER A 48 -3.18 -9.50 -5.00
N LEU A 49 -3.84 -9.99 -3.95
CA LEU A 49 -3.49 -11.24 -3.24
C LEU A 49 -4.44 -12.40 -3.52
N SER A 50 -5.56 -12.13 -4.19
CA SER A 50 -6.60 -13.11 -4.46
C SER A 50 -7.00 -13.05 -5.93
N PRO A 51 -7.10 -14.19 -6.64
CA PRO A 51 -7.55 -14.21 -8.02
C PRO A 51 -9.03 -13.84 -8.19
N LYS A 52 -9.78 -13.76 -7.07
CA LYS A 52 -11.22 -13.48 -7.09
C LYS A 52 -11.55 -11.99 -6.98
N ASN A 53 -10.56 -11.14 -6.75
CA ASN A 53 -10.82 -9.70 -6.68
C ASN A 53 -11.03 -9.13 -8.08
N THR A 54 -11.84 -8.08 -8.18
CA THR A 54 -11.99 -7.35 -9.44
C THR A 54 -10.77 -6.45 -9.59
N TRP A 55 -9.75 -6.93 -10.30
CA TRP A 55 -8.51 -6.20 -10.57
C TRP A 55 -8.52 -5.65 -12.00
N PRO A 56 -8.04 -4.42 -12.25
CA PRO A 56 -8.21 -3.77 -13.55
C PRO A 56 -7.25 -4.25 -14.64
N CYS A 57 -6.28 -5.12 -14.32
CA CYS A 57 -5.26 -5.59 -15.25
C CYS A 57 -4.78 -7.03 -14.90
N PRO A 58 -3.99 -7.69 -15.78
CA PRO A 58 -3.39 -8.98 -15.48
C PRO A 58 -2.34 -8.93 -14.36
N GLU A 59 -1.48 -7.90 -14.37
CA GLU A 59 -0.46 -7.62 -13.37
C GLU A 59 -1.08 -7.41 -12.00
N LYS A 60 -0.38 -7.85 -10.95
CA LYS A 60 -0.91 -7.88 -9.59
C LYS A 60 -0.48 -6.68 -8.75
N ILE A 61 0.42 -5.85 -9.24
CA ILE A 61 0.92 -4.69 -8.51
C ILE A 61 0.66 -3.41 -9.29
N LEU A 62 0.01 -2.44 -8.63
CA LEU A 62 -0.29 -1.12 -9.14
C LEU A 62 0.34 -0.05 -8.26
N HIS A 63 0.95 0.94 -8.88
CA HIS A 63 1.48 2.14 -8.24
C HIS A 63 0.54 3.33 -8.52
N PRO A 64 -0.24 3.81 -7.53
CA PRO A 64 -1.13 4.95 -7.72
C PRO A 64 -0.32 6.23 -7.88
N LEU A 65 -0.54 6.95 -8.99
CA LEU A 65 0.09 8.23 -9.28
C LEU A 65 -0.80 9.38 -8.79
N PRO A 66 -0.44 10.09 -7.69
CA PRO A 66 -1.36 11.02 -7.04
C PRO A 66 -1.78 12.20 -7.94
N HIS A 67 -0.85 12.71 -8.76
CA HIS A 67 -1.07 13.88 -9.60
C HIS A 67 -2.00 13.58 -10.79
N SER A 68 -1.73 12.50 -11.52
CA SER A 68 -2.50 12.11 -12.70
C SER A 68 -3.79 11.34 -12.35
N ARG A 69 -3.92 10.85 -11.11
CA ARG A 69 -5.02 9.97 -10.66
C ARG A 69 -5.14 8.70 -11.51
N LYS A 70 -4.00 8.26 -12.04
CA LYS A 70 -3.83 7.03 -12.82
C LYS A 70 -3.04 6.01 -12.00
N PHE A 71 -2.94 4.81 -12.53
CA PHE A 71 -2.08 3.76 -12.01
C PHE A 71 -0.95 3.53 -12.99
N GLU A 72 0.26 3.44 -12.46
CA GLU A 72 1.39 2.79 -13.12
C GLU A 72 1.33 1.30 -12.81
N ILE A 73 1.56 0.47 -13.83
CA ILE A 73 1.51 -0.99 -13.73
C ILE A 73 2.93 -1.50 -13.54
N MET A 74 3.18 -2.29 -12.50
CA MET A 74 4.50 -2.91 -12.31
C MET A 74 4.61 -4.13 -13.21
N GLN A 75 5.37 -3.99 -14.28
CA GLN A 75 5.66 -5.04 -15.26
C GLN A 75 6.22 -6.31 -14.57
N GLY A 76 5.88 -7.49 -15.08
CA GLY A 76 6.37 -8.76 -14.53
C GLY A 76 5.69 -9.23 -13.24
N SER A 77 4.76 -8.46 -12.67
CA SER A 77 4.07 -8.81 -11.42
C SER A 77 2.86 -9.75 -11.62
N TYR A 78 2.99 -10.82 -12.40
CA TYR A 78 1.85 -11.70 -12.72
C TYR A 78 1.53 -12.72 -11.63
N ASP A 79 2.56 -13.17 -10.89
CA ASP A 79 2.42 -14.23 -9.91
C ASP A 79 1.97 -13.70 -8.54
N ALA A 80 0.70 -13.90 -8.22
CA ALA A 80 0.13 -13.55 -6.93
C ALA A 80 0.73 -14.38 -5.77
N ASN A 81 1.26 -15.58 -6.02
CA ASN A 81 1.79 -16.43 -4.97
C ASN A 81 3.11 -15.88 -4.42
N SER A 82 4.05 -15.48 -5.28
CA SER A 82 5.29 -14.83 -4.84
C SER A 82 5.03 -13.57 -4.00
N ILE A 83 4.06 -12.74 -4.39
CA ILE A 83 3.62 -11.55 -3.62
C ILE A 83 3.06 -11.97 -2.26
N LYS A 84 2.20 -12.99 -2.26
CA LYS A 84 1.58 -13.49 -1.03
C LYS A 84 2.62 -14.06 -0.08
N GLU A 85 3.63 -14.80 -0.56
CA GLU A 85 4.70 -15.35 0.26
C GLU A 85 5.61 -14.26 0.84
N ALA A 86 5.90 -13.19 0.08
CA ALA A 86 6.69 -12.07 0.57
C ALA A 86 5.97 -11.29 1.69
N ILE A 87 4.64 -11.17 1.61
CA ILE A 87 3.82 -10.43 2.58
C ILE A 87 3.37 -11.29 3.76
N LEU A 88 3.06 -12.57 3.52
CA LEU A 88 2.52 -13.51 4.49
C LEU A 88 3.46 -14.71 4.66
N PRO A 89 4.47 -14.61 5.55
CA PRO A 89 5.33 -15.73 5.85
C PRO A 89 4.55 -16.97 6.27
N LYS A 90 5.14 -18.14 6.00
CA LYS A 90 4.58 -19.45 6.35
C LYS A 90 4.26 -19.49 7.86
N GLY A 91 3.07 -19.98 8.19
CA GLY A 91 2.59 -20.07 9.58
C GLY A 91 1.82 -18.84 10.10
N SER A 92 1.70 -17.76 9.31
CA SER A 92 0.90 -16.60 9.70
C SER A 92 -0.61 -16.94 9.79
N LYS A 93 -1.23 -16.67 10.94
CA LYS A 93 -2.67 -16.93 11.21
C LYS A 93 -3.58 -15.75 10.82
N ILE A 94 -3.26 -15.07 9.73
CA ILE A 94 -3.96 -13.85 9.28
C ILE A 94 -5.24 -14.12 8.50
N GLY A 95 -5.38 -15.31 7.94
CA GLY A 95 -6.45 -15.63 7.00
C GLY A 95 -6.05 -15.34 5.56
N ASN A 96 -7.04 -15.04 4.71
CA ASN A 96 -6.83 -14.82 3.27
C ASN A 96 -7.24 -13.39 2.89
N PRO A 97 -6.35 -12.39 3.07
CA PRO A 97 -6.61 -11.05 2.58
C PRO A 97 -6.72 -11.04 1.05
N SER A 98 -7.54 -10.14 0.51
CA SER A 98 -7.76 -10.03 -0.95
C SER A 98 -6.85 -9.00 -1.60
N LEU A 99 -6.38 -8.02 -0.82
CA LEU A 99 -5.56 -6.90 -1.24
C LEU A 99 -4.53 -6.60 -0.15
N ALA A 100 -3.36 -6.15 -0.54
CA ALA A 100 -2.39 -5.52 0.35
C ALA A 100 -2.00 -4.14 -0.21
N ILE A 101 -1.81 -3.18 0.68
CA ILE A 101 -1.24 -1.87 0.36
C ILE A 101 0.12 -1.80 1.06
N VAL A 102 1.17 -1.58 0.30
CA VAL A 102 2.55 -1.49 0.79
C VAL A 102 2.97 -0.02 0.78
N TYR A 103 3.44 0.48 1.92
CA TYR A 103 3.96 1.83 2.07
C TYR A 103 5.48 1.78 2.06
N VAL A 104 6.09 2.55 1.17
CA VAL A 104 7.54 2.47 0.92
C VAL A 104 8.14 3.87 0.99
N MET A 105 9.12 4.06 1.86
CA MET A 105 9.88 5.30 1.92
C MET A 105 10.91 5.33 0.82
N TYR A 106 10.90 6.38 0.00
CA TYR A 106 11.96 6.67 -0.97
C TYR A 106 13.06 7.49 -0.27
N MET A 107 14.18 6.84 0.06
CA MET A 107 15.21 7.39 0.96
C MET A 107 15.90 8.66 0.43
N PRO A 108 16.27 8.78 -0.86
CA PRO A 108 16.83 10.02 -1.39
C PRO A 108 15.93 11.24 -1.14
N LYS A 109 14.63 11.09 -1.36
CA LYS A 109 13.63 12.14 -1.16
C LYS A 109 13.31 12.38 0.33
N THR A 110 13.45 11.34 1.14
CA THR A 110 13.29 11.43 2.60
C THR A 110 14.44 12.23 3.23
N LEU A 111 15.67 12.02 2.78
CA LEU A 111 16.87 12.54 3.46
C LEU A 111 17.38 13.88 2.91
N PHE A 112 17.13 14.23 1.65
CA PHE A 112 17.82 15.37 1.02
C PHE A 112 17.64 16.71 1.76
N LYS A 113 16.44 17.00 2.27
CA LYS A 113 16.12 18.30 2.91
C LYS A 113 16.32 18.29 4.43
N TYR A 114 15.90 17.21 5.09
CA TYR A 114 15.83 17.15 6.56
C TYR A 114 16.81 16.13 7.17
N ARG A 115 17.69 15.52 6.36
CA ARG A 115 18.65 14.49 6.78
C ARG A 115 17.96 13.41 7.63
N TYR A 116 18.53 13.03 8.76
CA TYR A 116 17.98 12.02 9.68
C TYR A 116 16.59 12.38 10.22
N ARG A 117 16.25 13.66 10.38
CA ARG A 117 14.90 14.06 10.80
C ARG A 117 13.87 13.69 9.73
N GLY A 118 14.28 13.69 8.46
CA GLY A 118 13.48 13.23 7.32
C GLY A 118 12.93 11.82 7.53
N TYR A 119 13.73 10.89 8.05
CA TYR A 119 13.30 9.52 8.32
C TYR A 119 12.11 9.46 9.30
N ARG A 120 12.19 10.20 10.41
CA ARG A 120 11.07 10.30 11.37
C ARG A 120 9.83 10.94 10.74
N LEU A 121 10.02 11.96 9.90
CA LEU A 121 8.92 12.62 9.19
C LEU A 121 8.23 11.66 8.20
N ALA A 122 9.00 10.83 7.48
CA ALA A 122 8.45 9.84 6.56
C ALA A 122 7.67 8.73 7.29
N LEU A 123 8.11 8.31 8.48
CA LEU A 123 7.33 7.36 9.29
C LEU A 123 5.99 7.96 9.76
N MET A 124 5.99 9.23 10.19
CA MET A 124 4.74 9.93 10.55
C MET A 124 3.83 10.13 9.32
N GLU A 125 4.41 10.41 8.16
CA GLU A 125 3.69 10.48 6.88
C GLU A 125 3.02 9.13 6.58
N THR A 126 3.76 8.01 6.63
CA THR A 126 3.20 6.65 6.50
C THR A 126 2.03 6.43 7.46
N GLY A 127 2.20 6.85 8.72
CA GLY A 127 1.16 6.87 9.76
C GLY A 127 -0.13 7.55 9.34
N SER A 128 0.01 8.78 8.83
CA SER A 128 -1.13 9.58 8.36
C SER A 128 -1.83 8.92 7.17
N ILE A 129 -1.07 8.29 6.27
CA ILE A 129 -1.61 7.66 5.06
C ILE A 129 -2.43 6.42 5.42
N TYR A 130 -1.87 5.47 6.17
CA TYR A 130 -2.58 4.21 6.45
C TYR A 130 -3.84 4.42 7.29
N MET A 131 -3.87 5.49 8.11
CA MET A 131 -5.04 5.84 8.92
C MET A 131 -6.20 6.32 8.04
N LEU A 132 -5.92 7.14 7.02
CA LEU A 132 -6.93 7.56 6.05
C LEU A 132 -7.49 6.38 5.27
N ILE A 133 -6.63 5.44 4.88
CA ILE A 133 -7.07 4.21 4.23
C ILE A 133 -7.92 3.36 5.18
N ASP A 134 -7.56 3.24 6.46
CA ASP A 134 -8.37 2.52 7.44
C ASP A 134 -9.76 3.14 7.64
N LEU A 135 -9.83 4.48 7.74
CA LEU A 135 -11.10 5.21 7.79
C LEU A 135 -11.93 4.98 6.53
N GLN A 136 -11.30 4.99 5.36
CA GLN A 136 -11.97 4.71 4.10
C GLN A 136 -12.47 3.26 4.01
N CYS A 137 -11.69 2.29 4.51
CA CYS A 137 -12.13 0.91 4.62
C CYS A 137 -13.37 0.80 5.52
N LYS A 138 -13.36 1.45 6.69
CA LYS A 138 -14.51 1.49 7.60
C LYS A 138 -15.75 2.10 6.94
N HIS A 139 -15.59 3.23 6.23
CA HIS A 139 -16.67 3.86 5.49
C HIS A 139 -17.27 2.94 4.41
N LEU A 140 -16.43 2.13 3.75
CA LEU A 140 -16.85 1.16 2.73
C LEU A 140 -17.28 -0.20 3.33
N ASN A 141 -17.32 -0.34 4.66
CA ASN A 141 -17.58 -1.61 5.36
C ASN A 141 -16.62 -2.76 4.97
N ILE A 142 -15.38 -2.41 4.61
CA ILE A 142 -14.30 -3.35 4.31
C ILE A 142 -13.41 -3.48 5.53
N LYS A 143 -12.99 -4.70 5.86
CA LYS A 143 -12.04 -4.95 6.94
C LYS A 143 -10.62 -4.65 6.48
N SER A 144 -9.88 -3.98 7.35
CA SER A 144 -8.49 -3.58 7.15
C SER A 144 -7.66 -4.00 8.38
N ARG A 145 -6.37 -4.30 8.19
CA ARG A 145 -5.45 -4.64 9.27
C ARG A 145 -4.03 -4.22 8.91
N GLN A 146 -3.39 -3.49 9.82
CA GLN A 146 -1.96 -3.20 9.70
C GLN A 146 -1.11 -4.43 10.00
N TRP A 147 -0.03 -4.57 9.24
CA TRP A 147 0.82 -5.74 9.21
C TRP A 147 2.29 -5.36 9.09
N SER A 148 3.12 -5.96 9.94
CA SER A 148 4.57 -5.80 9.97
C SER A 148 5.34 -7.11 9.86
N GLY A 149 4.64 -8.26 9.87
CA GLY A 149 5.28 -9.58 9.82
C GLY A 149 5.60 -10.02 8.40
N TYR A 150 6.27 -9.18 7.61
CA TYR A 150 6.71 -9.47 6.25
C TYR A 150 8.24 -9.38 6.16
N THR A 151 8.84 -9.81 5.04
CA THR A 151 10.29 -9.67 4.82
C THR A 151 10.56 -8.54 3.84
N ASP A 152 11.22 -7.47 4.28
CA ASP A 152 11.46 -6.24 3.51
C ASP A 152 12.15 -6.51 2.17
N ASN A 153 13.24 -7.28 2.18
CA ASN A 153 14.01 -7.59 0.97
C ASN A 153 13.21 -8.41 -0.05
N MET A 154 12.39 -9.37 0.42
CA MET A 154 11.52 -10.15 -0.46
C MET A 154 10.43 -9.27 -1.05
N LEU A 155 9.88 -8.35 -0.26
CA LEU A 155 8.86 -7.41 -0.71
C LEU A 155 9.41 -6.45 -1.76
N CYS A 156 10.60 -5.87 -1.54
CA CYS A 156 11.30 -5.07 -2.53
C CYS A 156 11.55 -5.85 -3.82
N LYS A 157 12.06 -7.09 -3.72
CA LYS A 157 12.34 -7.95 -4.88
C LYS A 157 11.09 -8.20 -5.72
N VAL A 158 9.97 -8.56 -5.09
CA VAL A 158 8.73 -8.89 -5.80
C VAL A 158 8.07 -7.65 -6.40
N ILE A 159 8.17 -6.48 -5.76
CA ILE A 159 7.67 -5.23 -6.34
C ILE A 159 8.60 -4.73 -7.46
N GLY A 160 9.87 -5.13 -7.49
CA GLY A 160 10.88 -4.64 -8.43
C GLY A 160 11.56 -3.35 -7.97
N LEU A 161 11.68 -3.17 -6.64
CA LEU A 161 12.32 -2.00 -6.03
C LEU A 161 13.76 -2.29 -5.64
N ASN A 162 14.62 -1.27 -5.75
CA ASN A 162 15.98 -1.34 -5.23
C ASN A 162 15.96 -1.17 -3.69
N PRO A 163 16.32 -2.20 -2.89
CA PRO A 163 16.28 -2.14 -1.43
C PRO A 163 17.27 -1.13 -0.83
N THR A 164 18.26 -0.63 -1.60
CA THR A 164 19.15 0.43 -1.11
C THR A 164 18.51 1.82 -1.15
N LEU A 165 17.44 2.00 -1.93
CA LEU A 165 16.76 3.28 -2.12
C LEU A 165 15.35 3.29 -1.53
N PHE A 166 14.70 2.12 -1.48
CA PHE A 166 13.30 1.95 -1.12
C PHE A 166 13.17 1.08 0.12
N PHE A 167 12.51 1.62 1.15
CA PHE A 167 12.41 1.01 2.46
C PHE A 167 10.92 0.78 2.79
N PRO A 168 10.41 -0.45 2.70
CA PRO A 168 9.05 -0.77 3.11
C PRO A 168 8.83 -0.42 4.58
N ALA A 169 7.87 0.46 4.87
CA ALA A 169 7.60 0.93 6.23
C ALA A 169 6.53 0.08 6.93
N CYS A 170 5.45 -0.25 6.23
CA CYS A 170 4.43 -1.18 6.70
C CYS A 170 3.59 -1.72 5.53
N VAL A 171 2.77 -2.74 5.83
CA VAL A 171 1.75 -3.26 4.92
C VAL A 171 0.37 -3.14 5.58
N GLN A 172 -0.63 -2.74 4.81
CA GLN A 172 -2.03 -2.80 5.22
C GLN A 172 -2.75 -3.89 4.43
N LEU A 173 -3.22 -4.90 5.13
CA LEU A 173 -4.00 -5.99 4.57
C LEU A 173 -5.47 -5.60 4.53
N ILE A 174 -6.12 -5.84 3.40
CA ILE A 174 -7.52 -5.50 3.17
C ILE A 174 -8.25 -6.75 2.68
N GLY A 175 -9.31 -7.13 3.37
CA GLY A 175 -9.93 -8.43 3.17
C GLY A 175 -10.95 -8.78 4.24
N GLY A 176 -12.01 -9.47 3.85
CA GLY A 176 -13.09 -9.94 4.72
C GLY A 176 -13.62 -11.27 4.24
#